data_AF-A0A8J6YCB5-F1
#
_entry.id   AF-A0A8J6YCB5-F1
#
_cell.length_a   1.000
_cell.length_b   1.000
_cell.length_c   1.000
_cell.angle_alpha   90.00
_cell.angle_beta   90.00
_cell.angle_gamma   90.00
#
_symmetry.space_group_name_H-M   'P 1'
#
loop_
_entity.id
_entity.type
_entity.pdbx_description
1 polymer ?
#
loop_
_entity_poly.entity_id
_entity_poly.type
_entity_poly.pdbx_seq_one_letter_code
_entity_poly.pdbx_strand_id
1 'polypeptide(L)' 'MISAYLDRIEEREDGSASAVFLVEEEEDEFIEFVLPAKFLPAGTSEDEYLTITISRDQDKTTEALDEARELLEKSEE' A
#
# COMPACT_ATOMS: atom_id res chain seq x y z
N MET A 1 -6.46 5.09 10.31
CA MET A 1 -7.35 5.27 9.15
C MET A 1 -6.96 6.58 8.53
N ILE A 2 -6.70 6.60 7.24
CA ILE A 2 -6.19 7.76 6.50
C ILE A 2 -7.19 8.07 5.39
N SER A 3 -7.63 9.33 5.28
CA SER A 3 -8.40 9.78 4.13
C SER A 3 -7.42 10.22 3.05
N ALA A 4 -7.57 9.69 1.84
CA ALA A 4 -6.64 9.91 0.75
C ALA A 4 -7.43 10.30 -0.51
N TYR A 5 -7.03 11.38 -1.16
CA TYR A 5 -7.59 11.79 -2.44
C TYR A 5 -6.88 11.05 -3.57
N LEU A 6 -7.62 10.35 -4.44
CA LEU A 6 -7.06 9.73 -5.63
C LEU A 6 -6.86 10.79 -6.71
N ASP A 7 -5.63 11.26 -6.87
CA ASP A 7 -5.28 12.31 -7.81
C ASP A 7 -5.26 11.81 -9.25
N ARG A 8 -4.57 10.68 -9.49
CA ARG A 8 -4.42 10.11 -10.84
C ARG A 8 -4.08 8.64 -10.84
N ILE A 9 -4.39 7.97 -11.95
CA ILE A 9 -3.98 6.61 -12.27
C ILE A 9 -2.97 6.65 -13.42
N GLU A 10 -1.72 6.31 -13.11
CA GLU A 10 -0.62 6.30 -14.07
C GLU A 10 -0.46 4.90 -14.68
N GLU A 11 -0.73 4.77 -15.98
CA GLU A 11 -0.43 3.56 -16.75
C GLU A 11 1.06 3.48 -17.12
N ARG A 12 1.63 2.27 -17.08
CA ARG A 12 3.02 1.99 -17.45
C ARG A 12 3.11 1.18 -18.73
N GLU A 13 4.27 1.25 -19.39
CA GLU A 13 4.54 0.54 -20.65
C GLU A 13 4.43 -0.99 -20.54
N ASP A 14 4.59 -1.53 -19.33
CA ASP A 14 4.45 -2.97 -19.05
C ASP A 14 2.99 -3.42 -18.84
N GLY A 15 2.03 -2.51 -19.02
CA GLY A 15 0.60 -2.76 -18.79
C GLY A 15 0.20 -2.77 -17.32
N SER A 16 1.10 -2.44 -16.40
CA SER A 16 0.76 -2.19 -15.00
C SER A 16 0.27 -0.74 -14.81
N ALA A 17 -0.45 -0.49 -13.71
CA ALA A 17 -0.91 0.84 -13.36
C ALA A 17 -0.66 1.14 -11.87
N SER A 18 -0.38 2.39 -11.57
CA SER A 18 -0.17 2.94 -10.24
C SER A 18 -1.23 3.98 -9.93
N ALA A 19 -1.82 3.91 -8.74
CA ALA A 19 -2.71 4.91 -8.20
C ALA A 19 -1.91 5.86 -7.32
N VAL A 20 -1.95 7.15 -7.63
CA VAL A 20 -1.28 8.20 -6.86
C VAL A 20 -2.31 8.89 -5.98
N PHE A 21 -2.08 8.85 -4.68
CA PHE A 21 -2.93 9.50 -3.69
C PHE A 21 -2.26 10.72 -3.10
N LEU A 22 -3.06 11.74 -2.79
CA LEU A 22 -2.67 12.87 -1.95
C LEU A 22 -3.24 12.67 -0.55
N VAL A 23 -2.37 12.66 0.45
CA VAL A 23 -2.72 12.56 1.86
C VAL A 23 -2.28 13.83 2.55
N GLU A 24 -3.20 14.48 3.26
CA GLU A 24 -2.90 15.65 4.11
C GLU A 24 -2.20 15.20 5.39
N GLU A 25 -1.02 15.77 5.68
CA GLU A 25 -0.21 15.44 6.87
C GLU A 25 -0.34 16.51 7.96
N GLU A 26 -0.08 17.77 7.62
CA GLU A 26 -0.29 18.96 8.45
C GLU A 26 -1.02 20.03 7.62
N GLU A 27 -1.55 21.09 8.25
CA GLU A 27 -2.36 22.13 7.58
C GLU A 27 -1.75 22.59 6.24
N ASP A 28 -2.43 22.26 5.13
CA ASP A 28 -2.04 22.54 3.75
C ASP A 28 -0.77 21.83 3.21
N GLU A 29 -0.24 20.82 3.91
CA GLU A 29 0.86 19.95 3.46
C GLU A 29 0.34 18.58 2.99
N PHE A 30 0.62 18.24 1.72
CA PHE A 30 0.19 16.99 1.10
C PHE A 30 1.39 16.13 0.73
N ILE A 31 1.32 14.85 1.08
CA ILE A 31 2.28 13.83 0.64
C ILE A 31 1.69 12.95 -0.45
N GLU A 32 2.52 12.57 -1.42
CA GLU A 32 2.16 11.55 -2.40
C GLU A 32 2.31 10.15 -1.79
N PHE A 33 1.23 9.37 -1.88
CA PHE A 33 1.21 7.97 -1.47
C PHE A 33 0.84 7.10 -2.67
N VAL A 34 1.73 6.23 -3.11
CA VAL A 34 1.55 5.44 -4.34
C VAL A 34 1.26 3.99 -4.02
N LEU A 35 0.18 3.45 -4.58
CA LEU A 35 -0.15 2.02 -4.52
C LEU A 35 -0.35 1.45 -5.93
N PRO A 36 -0.13 0.13 -6.14
CA PRO A 36 -0.57 -0.52 -7.37
C PRO A 36 -2.08 -0.38 -7.57
N ALA A 37 -2.51 0.08 -8.76
CA ALA A 37 -3.92 0.33 -9.06
C ALA A 37 -4.80 -0.93 -8.96
N LYS A 38 -4.20 -2.13 -9.10
CA LYS A 38 -4.87 -3.42 -8.89
C LYS A 38 -5.48 -3.61 -7.49
N PHE A 39 -5.05 -2.81 -6.50
CA PHE A 39 -5.58 -2.85 -5.14
C PHE A 39 -6.76 -1.89 -4.94
N LEU A 40 -7.09 -1.06 -5.94
CA LEU A 40 -8.27 -0.21 -5.88
C LEU A 40 -9.54 -1.07 -5.89
N PRO A 41 -10.60 -0.64 -5.17
CA PRO A 41 -11.93 -1.21 -5.33
C PRO A 41 -12.40 -1.14 -6.79
N ALA A 42 -13.23 -2.11 -7.19
CA ALA A 42 -13.81 -2.09 -8.53
C ALA A 42 -14.71 -0.86 -8.72
N GLY A 43 -14.51 -0.15 -9.83
CA GLY A 43 -15.28 1.05 -10.16
C GLY A 43 -14.76 2.35 -9.57
N THR A 44 -13.65 2.32 -8.81
CA THR A 44 -12.97 3.53 -8.37
C THR A 44 -12.47 4.35 -9.57
N SER A 45 -12.66 5.66 -9.49
CA SER A 45 -12.25 6.63 -10.50
C SER A 45 -11.33 7.69 -9.89
N GLU A 46 -10.58 8.39 -10.74
CA GLU A 46 -9.85 9.60 -10.33
C GLU A 46 -10.80 10.64 -9.71
N ASP A 47 -10.24 11.53 -8.90
CA ASP A 47 -10.95 12.59 -8.15
C ASP A 47 -11.87 12.08 -7.02
N GLU A 48 -11.69 10.83 -6.58
CA GLU A 48 -12.43 10.24 -5.47
C GLU A 48 -11.62 10.22 -4.16
N TYR A 49 -12.30 10.39 -3.03
CA TYR A 49 -11.70 10.15 -1.71
C TYR A 49 -11.87 8.68 -1.31
N LEU A 50 -10.76 8.06 -0.94
CA LEU A 50 -10.71 6.70 -0.41
C LEU A 50 -10.22 6.70 1.03
N THR A 51 -10.70 5.73 1.79
CA THR A 51 -10.24 5.49 3.16
C THR A 51 -9.26 4.33 3.19
N ILE A 52 -8.01 4.61 3.54
CA ILE A 52 -6.96 3.61 3.69
C ILE A 52 -6.87 3.19 5.16
N THR A 53 -7.00 1.89 5.40
CA THR A 53 -6.85 1.31 6.75
C THR A 53 -5.61 0.43 6.78
N ILE A 54 -4.59 0.90 7.49
CA ILE A 54 -3.37 0.13 7.77
C ILE A 54 -3.53 -0.51 9.15
N SER A 55 -3.39 -1.83 9.21
CA SER A 55 -3.46 -2.60 10.45
C SER A 55 -2.38 -3.68 10.48
N ARG A 56 -1.92 -4.02 11.68
CA ARG A 56 -0.92 -5.08 11.88
C ARG A 56 -1.62 -6.43 11.92
N ASP A 57 -1.25 -7.32 11.02
CA ASP A 57 -1.62 -8.73 11.07
C ASP A 57 -0.61 -9.49 11.96
N GLN A 58 -1.02 -9.77 13.20
CA GLN A 58 -0.13 -10.43 14.18
C GLN A 58 0.21 -11.87 13.80
N ASP A 59 -0.76 -12.59 13.23
CA ASP A 59 -0.60 -14.00 12.89
C ASP A 59 0.39 -14.14 11.74
N LYS A 60 0.21 -13.35 10.67
CA LYS A 60 1.16 -13.33 9.55
C LYS A 60 2.53 -12.80 9.92
N THR A 61 2.60 -11.84 10.85
CA THR A 61 3.90 -11.36 11.36
C THR A 61 4.65 -12.47 12.09
N THR A 62 3.93 -13.28 12.88
CA THR A 62 4.53 -14.37 13.66
C THR A 62 4.97 -15.51 12.75
N GLU A 63 4.13 -15.91 11.80
CA GLU A 63 4.44 -16.93 10.78
C GLU A 63 5.73 -16.58 10.02
N ALA A 64 5.86 -15.33 9.56
CA ALA A 64 7.05 -14.85 8.85
C ALA A 64 8.30 -14.81 9.74
N LEU A 65 8.16 -14.51 11.04
CA LEU A 65 9.27 -14.50 11.98
C LEU A 65 9.80 -15.92 12.23
N ASP A 66 8.90 -16.89 12.35
CA ASP A 66 9.28 -18.30 12.56
C ASP A 66 9.95 -18.87 11.30
N GLU A 67 9.43 -18.57 10.10
CA GLU A 67 10.08 -18.93 8.83
C GLU A 67 11.49 -18.33 8.73
N ALA A 68 11.65 -17.06 9.08
CA ALA A 68 12.96 -16.41 9.07
C ALA A 68 13.96 -17.05 10.03
N ARG A 69 13.52 -17.50 11.21
CA ARG A 69 14.37 -18.23 12.17
C ARG A 69 14.81 -19.58 11.62
N GLU A 70 13.88 -20.33 11.02
CA GLU A 70 14.20 -21.63 10.42
C GLU A 70 15.24 -21.50 9.29
N LEU A 71 15.14 -20.44 8.47
CA LEU A 71 16.11 -20.17 7.42
C LEU A 71 17.50 -19.78 7.96
N LEU A 72 17.56 -19.04 9.07
CA LEU A 72 18.82 -18.68 9.72
C LEU A 72 19.52 -19.92 10.30
N GLU A 73 18.80 -20.77 11.02
CA GLU A 73 19.34 -22.00 11.59
C GLU A 73 19.92 -22.92 10.50
N LYS A 74 19.20 -23.07 9.36
CA LYS A 74 19.68 -23.83 8.20
C LYS A 74 20.90 -23.24 7.49
N SER A 75 21.17 -21.94 7.67
CA SER A 75 22.32 -21.27 7.06
C SER A 75 23.57 -21.34 7.94
N GLU A 76 23.45 -21.72 9.21
CA GLU A 76 24.54 -21.83 10.18
C GLU A 76 25.09 -23.26 10.33
N GLU A 77 24.43 -24.26 9.72
CA GLU A 77 24.90 -25.65 9.53
C GLU A 77 25.71 -25.84 8.22
#